data_AF-A0A3M3TS70-F1
#
_entry.id   AF-A0A3M3TS70-F1
#
_cell.length_a   1.000
_cell.length_b   1.000
_cell.length_c   1.000
_cell.angle_alpha   90.00
_cell.angle_beta   90.00
_cell.angle_gamma   90.00
#
_symmetry.space_group_name_H-M   'P 1'
#
loop_
_entity.id
_entity.type
_entity.pdbx_description
1 polymer ?
#
loop_
_entity_poly.entity_id
_entity_poly.type
_entity_poly.pdbx_seq_one_letter_code
_entity_poly.pdbx_strand_id
1 'polypeptide(L)'
;RGQHGRLCQIPGHSGFVRGLVPRLIKLPDIPADEQWRYFLSIAARSSIRDRLMLSLAYCGALRRAELVGLRIEDLDLAHRLISVRAETTKGRRSRIARHSSDPYTFYDLGDSYCSNPFWSSCPHRMACAGCDFNVPKASARAQALESKASIGHYLEAVPLTADERAIVERDLAKLDGLIRKLDDVPTLYGRTPSQIEAKKNR
;
A
#
# COMPACT_ATOMS: atom_id res chain seq x y z
N ARG A 1 -50.34 -3.81 22.17
CA ARG A 1 -50.63 -4.11 20.76
C ARG A 1 -49.40 -3.73 19.95
N GLY A 2 -48.55 -4.72 19.68
CA GLY A 2 -47.24 -4.53 19.05
C GLY A 2 -47.39 -4.20 17.57
N GLN A 3 -46.67 -3.18 17.12
CA GLN A 3 -46.44 -2.95 15.70
C GLN A 3 -45.17 -3.73 15.34
N HIS A 4 -45.33 -4.76 14.51
CA HIS A 4 -44.22 -5.48 13.92
C HIS A 4 -43.50 -4.54 12.94
N GLY A 5 -42.48 -3.86 13.43
CA GLY A 5 -41.47 -3.24 12.57
C GLY A 5 -40.90 -4.33 11.67
N ARG A 6 -40.94 -4.11 10.35
CA ARG A 6 -40.38 -5.04 9.36
C ARG A 6 -38.94 -5.34 9.77
N LEU A 7 -38.66 -6.59 10.11
CA LEU A 7 -37.31 -7.09 10.27
C LEU A 7 -36.62 -6.92 8.91
N CYS A 8 -35.79 -5.88 8.78
CA CYS A 8 -34.89 -5.77 7.64
C CYS A 8 -34.05 -7.05 7.61
N GLN A 9 -34.16 -7.81 6.52
CA GLN A 9 -33.36 -9.01 6.32
C GLN A 9 -31.89 -8.64 6.41
N ILE A 10 -31.18 -9.30 7.33
CA ILE A 10 -29.75 -9.13 7.53
C ILE A 10 -29.07 -9.71 6.28
N PRO A 11 -28.27 -8.92 5.53
CA PRO A 11 -27.52 -9.44 4.40
C PRO A 11 -26.61 -10.57 4.90
N GLY A 12 -26.71 -11.76 4.29
CA GLY A 12 -25.90 -12.94 4.61
C GLY A 12 -24.45 -12.77 4.20
N HIS A 13 -23.74 -11.81 4.77
CA HIS A 13 -22.33 -11.57 4.53
C HIS A 13 -21.50 -12.45 5.47
N SER A 14 -20.50 -13.14 4.93
CA SER A 14 -19.62 -14.10 5.64
C SER A 14 -18.89 -13.50 6.86
N GLY A 15 -18.83 -12.17 6.97
CA GLY A 15 -18.29 -11.45 8.13
C GLY A 15 -19.15 -11.49 9.39
N PHE A 16 -20.41 -11.94 9.31
CA PHE A 16 -21.34 -12.02 10.46
C PHE A 16 -21.30 -13.37 11.20
N VAL A 17 -20.39 -14.28 10.83
CA VAL A 17 -20.39 -15.69 11.28
C VAL A 17 -19.75 -15.92 12.66
N ARG A 18 -19.13 -14.89 13.29
CA ARG A 18 -18.45 -15.06 14.59
C ARG A 18 -19.11 -14.26 15.71
N GLY A 19 -19.88 -14.95 16.57
CA GLY A 19 -20.37 -14.48 17.87
C GLY A 19 -21.82 -14.90 18.18
N LEU A 20 -22.11 -15.22 19.45
CA LEU A 20 -23.48 -15.53 19.93
C LEU A 20 -24.44 -14.32 19.87
N VAL A 21 -23.90 -13.10 19.74
CA VAL A 21 -24.66 -11.85 19.61
C VAL A 21 -24.22 -11.13 18.33
N PRO A 22 -25.13 -10.89 17.37
CA PRO A 22 -24.83 -10.10 16.18
C PRO A 22 -24.48 -8.67 16.59
N ARG A 23 -23.21 -8.25 16.40
CA ARG A 23 -22.79 -6.87 16.61
C ARG A 23 -22.90 -6.11 15.29
N LEU A 24 -23.92 -5.26 15.17
CA LEU A 24 -24.11 -4.41 14.01
C LEU A 24 -23.09 -3.25 14.06
N ILE A 25 -21.91 -3.45 13.46
CA ILE A 25 -20.94 -2.37 13.28
C ILE A 25 -21.34 -1.64 12.00
N LYS A 26 -21.93 -0.44 12.15
CA LYS A 26 -22.13 0.45 10.99
C LYS A 26 -20.74 0.79 10.46
N LEU A 27 -20.42 0.27 9.26
CA LEU A 27 -19.18 0.61 8.60
C LEU A 27 -19.14 2.13 8.37
N PRO A 28 -17.94 2.75 8.46
CA PRO A 28 -17.80 4.15 8.10
C PRO A 28 -18.30 4.33 6.66
N ASP A 29 -18.97 5.45 6.42
CA ASP A 29 -19.39 5.81 5.07
C ASP A 29 -18.14 6.11 4.25
N ILE A 30 -17.86 5.25 3.27
CA ILE A 30 -16.70 5.36 2.39
C ILE A 30 -17.25 5.82 1.04
N PRO A 31 -16.64 6.85 0.42
CA PRO A 31 -17.05 7.31 -0.89
C PRO A 31 -17.18 6.14 -1.87
N ALA A 32 -18.29 6.12 -2.59
CA ALA A 32 -18.41 5.27 -3.74
C ALA A 32 -17.36 5.69 -4.75
N ASP A 33 -16.98 4.74 -5.58
CA ASP A 33 -15.93 4.95 -6.53
C ASP A 33 -16.15 6.26 -7.36
N GLU A 34 -17.35 6.52 -7.87
CA GLU A 34 -17.65 7.75 -8.63
C GLU A 34 -17.39 9.04 -7.86
N GLN A 35 -17.79 9.08 -6.59
CA GLN A 35 -17.61 10.24 -5.72
C GLN A 35 -16.13 10.54 -5.52
N TRP A 36 -15.27 9.53 -5.48
CA TRP A 36 -13.86 9.79 -5.31
C TRP A 36 -13.13 10.10 -6.61
N ARG A 37 -13.53 9.53 -7.76
CA ARG A 37 -12.98 10.00 -9.06
C ARG A 37 -13.20 11.51 -9.20
N TYR A 38 -14.38 11.98 -8.77
CA TYR A 38 -14.68 13.40 -8.69
C TYR A 38 -13.76 14.14 -7.69
N PHE A 39 -13.59 13.63 -6.47
CA PHE A 39 -12.66 14.20 -5.48
C PHE A 39 -11.21 14.32 -5.99
N LEU A 40 -10.67 13.27 -6.62
CA LEU A 40 -9.34 13.33 -7.23
C LEU A 40 -9.24 14.38 -8.31
N SER A 41 -10.28 14.54 -9.15
CA SER A 41 -10.26 15.53 -10.22
C SER A 41 -10.13 16.96 -9.68
N ILE A 42 -10.71 17.20 -8.50
CA ILE A 42 -10.57 18.45 -7.75
C ILE A 42 -9.16 18.54 -7.18
N ALA A 43 -8.71 17.51 -6.46
CA ALA A 43 -7.38 17.48 -5.83
C ALA A 43 -6.24 17.67 -6.85
N ALA A 44 -6.36 17.10 -8.05
CA ALA A 44 -5.39 17.26 -9.14
C ALA A 44 -5.22 18.70 -9.60
N ARG A 45 -6.26 19.54 -9.44
CA ARG A 45 -6.27 20.97 -9.77
C ARG A 45 -5.88 21.86 -8.57
N SER A 46 -5.71 21.27 -7.39
CA SER A 46 -5.34 21.98 -6.16
C SER A 46 -3.84 22.30 -6.11
N SER A 47 -3.46 23.07 -5.10
CA SER A 47 -2.07 23.42 -4.84
C SER A 47 -1.17 22.18 -4.71
N ILE A 48 0.14 22.35 -4.92
CA ILE A 48 1.12 21.28 -4.68
C ILE A 48 1.07 20.77 -3.23
N ARG A 49 0.77 21.67 -2.27
CA ARG A 49 0.63 21.33 -0.86
C ARG A 49 -0.51 20.35 -0.64
N ASP A 50 -1.69 20.62 -1.18
CA ASP A 50 -2.87 19.77 -0.96
C ASP A 50 -2.72 18.43 -1.65
N ARG A 51 -2.12 18.42 -2.85
CA ARG A 51 -1.76 17.18 -3.55
C ARG A 51 -0.79 16.34 -2.74
N LEU A 52 0.27 16.95 -2.21
CA LEU A 52 1.23 16.25 -1.35
C LEU A 52 0.58 15.73 -0.07
N MET A 53 -0.21 16.56 0.62
CA MET A 53 -0.92 16.15 1.83
C MET A 53 -1.83 14.96 1.56
N LEU A 54 -2.57 14.99 0.45
CA LEU A 54 -3.42 13.87 0.04
C LEU A 54 -2.59 12.59 -0.21
N SER A 55 -1.51 12.67 -0.99
CA SER A 55 -0.64 11.52 -1.27
C SER A 55 -0.03 10.92 0.00
N LEU A 56 0.44 11.76 0.94
CA LEU A 56 1.01 11.30 2.21
C LEU A 56 -0.04 10.64 3.11
N ALA A 57 -1.22 11.26 3.24
CA ALA A 57 -2.33 10.71 4.01
C ALA A 57 -2.74 9.34 3.47
N TYR A 58 -2.75 9.24 2.15
CA TYR A 58 -3.19 8.09 1.40
C TYR A 58 -2.20 6.91 1.47
N CYS A 59 -0.94 7.14 1.09
CA CYS A 59 0.10 6.11 1.12
C CYS A 59 0.41 5.67 2.56
N GLY A 60 0.44 6.62 3.49
CA GLY A 60 0.80 6.38 4.88
C GLY A 60 -0.36 5.99 5.80
N ALA A 61 -1.61 5.99 5.29
CA ALA A 61 -2.82 5.84 6.09
C ALA A 61 -2.80 6.74 7.35
N LEU A 62 -2.39 8.00 7.15
CA LEU A 62 -2.19 8.95 8.23
C LEU A 62 -3.51 9.57 8.65
N ARG A 63 -3.72 9.68 9.96
CA ARG A 63 -4.83 10.47 10.49
C ARG A 63 -4.58 11.95 10.22
N ARG A 64 -5.64 12.75 10.17
CA ARG A 64 -5.52 14.21 10.00
C ARG A 64 -4.49 14.84 10.96
N ALA A 65 -4.53 14.48 12.23
CA ALA A 65 -3.60 14.99 13.24
C ALA A 65 -2.14 14.55 13.01
N GLU A 66 -1.93 13.32 12.50
CA GLU A 66 -0.62 12.80 12.14
C GLU A 66 -0.08 13.57 10.92
N LEU A 67 -0.91 13.75 9.90
CA LEU A 67 -0.56 14.45 8.65
C LEU A 67 -0.20 15.93 8.86
N VAL A 68 -1.06 16.69 9.54
CA VAL A 68 -0.82 18.13 9.74
C VAL A 68 0.30 18.39 10.76
N GLY A 69 0.61 17.38 11.58
CA GLY A 69 1.72 17.40 12.53
C GLY A 69 3.05 16.90 11.94
N LEU A 70 3.10 16.49 10.67
CA LEU A 70 4.33 16.03 10.05
C LEU A 70 5.36 17.14 9.94
N ARG A 71 6.61 16.80 10.25
CA ARG A 71 7.78 17.64 10.02
C ARG A 71 8.59 17.10 8.85
N ILE A 72 9.49 17.93 8.32
CA ILE A 72 10.41 17.51 7.26
C ILE A 72 11.33 16.38 7.77
N GLU A 73 11.78 16.46 9.03
CA GLU A 73 12.59 15.43 9.70
C GLU A 73 11.88 14.08 9.88
N ASP A 74 10.54 14.04 9.78
CA ASP A 74 9.77 12.81 9.86
C ASP A 74 9.80 12.04 8.52
N LEU A 75 10.29 12.64 7.43
CA LEU A 75 10.34 12.05 6.09
C LEU A 75 11.72 11.50 5.77
N ASP A 76 11.79 10.19 5.54
CA ASP A 76 12.96 9.53 4.98
C ASP A 76 12.73 9.28 3.49
N LEU A 77 13.20 10.21 2.66
CA LEU A 77 13.02 10.15 1.22
C LEU A 77 13.81 9.01 0.56
N ALA A 78 14.94 8.61 1.15
CA ALA A 78 15.78 7.55 0.60
C ALA A 78 15.07 6.19 0.71
N HIS A 79 14.49 5.91 1.89
CA HIS A 79 13.79 4.65 2.14
C HIS A 79 12.28 4.74 1.89
N ARG A 80 11.79 5.92 1.51
CA ARG A 80 10.39 6.25 1.23
C ARG A 80 9.46 6.07 2.44
N LEU A 81 9.96 6.43 3.62
CA LEU A 81 9.29 6.21 4.92
C LEU A 81 8.84 7.52 5.57
N ILE A 82 7.83 7.37 6.43
CA ILE A 82 7.32 8.41 7.31
C ILE A 82 7.41 7.90 8.74
N SER A 83 8.10 8.64 9.60
CA SER A 83 8.13 8.42 11.04
C SER A 83 6.95 9.13 11.70
N VAL A 84 5.94 8.37 12.13
CA VAL A 84 4.77 8.94 12.81
C VAL A 84 5.04 9.02 14.31
N ARG A 85 5.16 10.24 14.81
CA ARG A 85 5.49 10.54 16.21
C ARG A 85 4.35 10.20 17.15
N ALA A 86 4.68 9.59 18.30
CA ALA A 86 3.71 9.10 19.27
C ALA A 86 2.69 10.17 19.73
N GLU A 87 3.15 11.40 19.92
CA GLU A 87 2.31 12.55 20.31
C GLU A 87 1.16 12.86 19.34
N THR A 88 1.31 12.50 18.06
CA THR A 88 0.30 12.74 17.03
C THR A 88 -0.68 11.57 16.87
N THR A 89 -0.38 10.40 17.46
CA THR A 89 -1.21 9.21 17.32
C THR A 89 -2.21 9.06 18.47
N LYS A 90 -3.39 8.51 18.17
CA LYS A 90 -4.45 8.27 19.17
C LYS A 90 -3.97 7.40 20.34
N GLY A 91 -3.08 6.44 20.08
CA GLY A 91 -2.60 5.47 21.06
C GLY A 91 -1.31 5.86 21.79
N ARG A 92 -0.76 7.06 21.55
CA ARG A 92 0.56 7.49 22.02
C ARG A 92 1.69 6.48 21.76
N ARG A 93 1.66 5.85 20.58
CA ARG A 93 2.70 4.95 20.10
C ARG A 93 3.22 5.46 18.76
N SER A 94 4.55 5.48 18.61
CA SER A 94 5.17 5.77 17.33
C SER A 94 4.99 4.60 16.38
N ARG A 95 4.97 4.88 15.08
CA ARG A 95 4.93 3.87 14.02
C ARG A 95 5.60 4.39 12.76
N ILE A 96 6.01 3.48 11.90
CA ILE A 96 6.53 3.81 10.57
C ILE A 96 5.44 3.52 9.53
N ALA A 97 5.30 4.44 8.58
CA ALA A 97 4.45 4.28 7.41
C ALA A 97 5.26 4.50 6.13
N ARG A 98 4.71 4.14 4.97
CA ARG A 98 5.31 4.45 3.67
C ARG A 98 4.65 5.65 3.04
N HIS A 99 5.44 6.46 2.33
CA HIS A 99 4.89 7.52 1.48
C HIS A 99 4.88 7.14 -0.01
N SER A 100 5.17 5.88 -0.34
CA SER A 100 5.21 5.34 -1.70
C SER A 100 4.71 3.90 -1.72
N SER A 101 4.14 3.46 -2.84
CA SER A 101 3.73 2.08 -3.07
C SER A 101 4.89 1.16 -3.41
N ASP A 102 5.93 1.67 -4.06
CA ASP A 102 7.13 0.90 -4.38
C ASP A 102 8.14 0.89 -3.22
N PRO A 103 8.50 -0.29 -2.70
CA PRO A 103 9.50 -0.42 -1.67
C PRO A 103 10.93 -0.50 -2.23
N TYR A 104 11.90 -0.17 -1.39
CA TYR A 104 13.33 -0.18 -1.73
C TYR A 104 14.01 -1.54 -1.46
N THR A 105 13.45 -2.38 -0.59
CA THR A 105 14.04 -3.67 -0.20
C THR A 105 12.95 -4.72 0.06
N PHE A 106 13.28 -6.00 -0.14
CA PHE A 106 12.41 -7.14 0.09
C PHE A 106 13.14 -8.25 0.87
N TYR A 107 12.45 -8.89 1.80
CA TYR A 107 12.90 -10.03 2.59
C TYR A 107 12.08 -11.25 2.22
N ASP A 108 12.73 -12.39 2.01
CA ASP A 108 12.06 -13.65 1.66
C ASP A 108 11.39 -14.28 2.90
N LEU A 109 10.08 -14.58 2.81
CA LEU A 109 9.28 -15.22 3.86
C LEU A 109 8.82 -16.64 3.50
N GLY A 110 9.33 -17.23 2.43
CA GLY A 110 8.81 -18.48 1.85
C GLY A 110 7.81 -18.18 0.73
N ASP A 111 6.52 -18.14 1.01
CA ASP A 111 5.46 -17.97 -0.01
C ASP A 111 5.22 -16.50 -0.44
N SER A 112 5.87 -15.56 0.25
CA SER A 112 5.73 -14.12 -0.01
C SER A 112 7.01 -13.37 0.37
N TYR A 113 7.12 -12.13 -0.10
CA TYR A 113 8.15 -11.19 0.33
C TYR A 113 7.59 -10.21 1.37
N CYS A 114 8.43 -9.81 2.33
CA CYS A 114 8.20 -8.64 3.16
C CYS A 114 8.97 -7.45 2.61
N SER A 115 8.28 -6.34 2.42
CA SER A 115 8.88 -5.07 2.01
C SER A 115 9.09 -4.09 3.16
N ASN A 116 9.03 -4.57 4.41
CA ASN A 116 9.27 -3.76 5.61
C ASN A 116 10.79 -3.59 5.82
N PRO A 117 11.34 -2.37 5.76
CA PRO A 117 12.78 -2.13 5.98
C PRO A 117 13.22 -2.45 7.42
N PHE A 118 12.29 -2.51 8.37
CA PHE A 118 12.56 -2.87 9.77
C PHE A 118 12.06 -4.29 10.09
N TRP A 119 12.28 -5.24 9.17
CA TRP A 119 11.85 -6.63 9.31
C TRP A 119 12.24 -7.26 10.66
N SER A 120 13.50 -7.06 11.09
CA SER A 120 14.06 -7.64 12.31
C SER A 120 13.31 -7.24 13.59
N SER A 121 12.67 -6.08 13.58
CA SER A 121 11.91 -5.52 14.72
C SER A 121 10.40 -5.51 14.46
N CYS A 122 9.93 -6.22 13.42
CA CYS A 122 8.54 -6.17 13.00
C CYS A 122 7.59 -6.74 14.08
N PRO A 123 6.57 -5.98 14.52
CA PRO A 123 5.62 -6.44 15.52
C PRO A 123 4.72 -7.56 14.99
N HIS A 124 4.54 -7.67 13.67
CA HIS A 124 3.71 -8.68 13.01
C HIS A 124 4.41 -10.04 12.83
N ARG A 125 5.40 -10.37 13.68
CA ARG A 125 6.18 -11.64 13.74
C ARG A 125 5.43 -12.84 13.13
N MET A 126 5.68 -13.10 11.83
CA MET A 126 5.11 -14.17 10.97
C MET A 126 3.63 -14.08 10.55
N ALA A 127 2.82 -13.12 11.02
CA ALA A 127 1.44 -12.90 10.55
C ALA A 127 1.39 -11.97 9.32
N CYS A 128 2.21 -12.26 8.31
CA CYS A 128 2.48 -11.31 7.23
C CYS A 128 1.38 -11.22 6.17
N ALA A 129 0.55 -12.24 5.96
CA ALA A 129 -0.44 -12.27 4.88
C ALA A 129 -1.46 -11.11 4.90
N GLY A 130 -1.69 -10.47 6.05
CA GLY A 130 -2.56 -9.30 6.19
C GLY A 130 -1.84 -7.96 6.37
N CYS A 131 -0.50 -7.94 6.26
CA CYS A 131 0.31 -6.76 6.48
C CYS A 131 0.50 -5.97 5.18
N ASP A 132 0.42 -4.64 5.24
CA ASP A 132 0.63 -3.76 4.08
C ASP A 132 2.01 -3.92 3.40
N PHE A 133 2.96 -4.53 4.11
CA PHE A 133 4.30 -4.83 3.61
C PHE A 133 4.41 -6.17 2.88
N ASN A 134 3.35 -6.98 2.80
CA ASN A 134 3.40 -8.31 2.19
C ASN A 134 3.20 -8.27 0.68
N VAL A 135 4.03 -9.03 -0.05
CA VAL A 135 3.99 -9.18 -1.50
C VAL A 135 4.02 -10.67 -1.85
N PRO A 136 2.90 -11.29 -2.28
CA PRO A 136 2.86 -12.73 -2.58
C PRO A 136 3.77 -13.12 -3.76
N LYS A 137 4.56 -14.19 -3.65
CA LYS A 137 5.50 -14.62 -4.71
C LYS A 137 4.81 -15.07 -5.99
N ALA A 138 3.63 -15.66 -5.86
CA ALA A 138 2.82 -16.06 -7.00
C ALA A 138 2.28 -14.88 -7.83
N SER A 139 2.48 -13.63 -7.38
CA SER A 139 2.07 -12.45 -8.14
C SER A 139 3.08 -12.10 -9.23
N ALA A 140 2.59 -11.63 -10.38
CA ALA A 140 3.45 -11.08 -11.43
C ALA A 140 4.34 -9.94 -10.91
N ARG A 141 3.86 -9.20 -9.89
CA ARG A 141 4.64 -8.14 -9.22
C ARG A 141 5.88 -8.73 -8.54
N ALA A 142 5.74 -9.82 -7.81
CA ALA A 142 6.88 -10.47 -7.17
C ALA A 142 7.90 -10.99 -8.19
N GLN A 143 7.46 -11.61 -9.28
CA GLN A 143 8.37 -12.05 -10.36
C GLN A 143 9.14 -10.89 -10.99
N ALA A 144 8.46 -9.77 -11.26
CA ALA A 144 9.11 -8.59 -11.81
C ALA A 144 10.10 -7.94 -10.82
N LEU A 145 9.79 -7.99 -9.52
CA LEU A 145 10.66 -7.51 -8.45
C LEU A 145 11.89 -8.41 -8.24
N GLU A 146 11.72 -9.73 -8.26
CA GLU A 146 12.83 -10.70 -8.24
C GLU A 146 13.76 -10.49 -9.44
N SER A 147 13.18 -10.34 -10.63
CA SER A 147 13.93 -10.07 -11.87
C SER A 147 14.72 -8.76 -11.74
N LYS A 148 14.09 -7.71 -11.19
CA LYS A 148 14.72 -6.41 -10.97
C LYS A 148 15.88 -6.51 -9.98
N ALA A 149 15.69 -7.22 -8.87
CA ALA A 149 16.72 -7.42 -7.86
C ALA A 149 17.91 -8.23 -8.41
N SER A 150 17.63 -9.27 -9.20
CA SER A 150 18.65 -10.09 -9.87
C SER A 150 19.49 -9.27 -10.86
N ILE A 151 18.84 -8.45 -11.69
CA ILE A 151 19.53 -7.56 -12.63
C ILE A 151 20.35 -6.49 -11.89
N GLY A 152 19.80 -5.93 -10.80
CA GLY A 152 20.53 -4.98 -9.95
C GLY A 152 21.82 -5.60 -9.39
N HIS A 153 21.73 -6.80 -8.83
CA HIS A 153 22.89 -7.54 -8.34
C HIS A 153 23.89 -7.86 -9.47
N TYR A 154 23.41 -8.19 -10.67
CA TYR A 154 24.28 -8.43 -11.84
C TYR A 154 25.07 -7.18 -12.25
N LEU A 155 24.43 -6.00 -12.27
CA LEU A 155 25.07 -4.71 -12.57
C LEU A 155 26.16 -4.32 -11.55
N GLU A 156 26.03 -4.78 -10.31
CA GLU A 156 26.96 -4.50 -9.21
C GLU A 156 28.10 -5.53 -9.13
N ALA A 157 27.79 -6.82 -9.28
CA ALA A 157 28.73 -7.91 -9.07
C ALA A 157 29.60 -8.22 -10.30
N VAL A 158 29.12 -7.91 -11.52
CA VAL A 158 29.81 -8.24 -12.76
C VAL A 158 30.43 -6.98 -13.37
N PRO A 159 31.74 -6.97 -13.68
CA PRO A 159 32.35 -5.87 -14.42
C PRO A 159 31.90 -5.95 -15.88
N LEU A 160 30.91 -5.12 -16.22
CA LEU A 160 30.33 -5.05 -17.56
C LEU A 160 31.03 -4.00 -18.42
N THR A 161 31.17 -4.29 -19.70
CA THR A 161 31.53 -3.25 -20.69
C THR A 161 30.41 -2.22 -20.81
N ALA A 162 30.71 -1.05 -21.38
CA ALA A 162 29.73 0.03 -21.52
C ALA A 162 28.48 -0.42 -22.31
N ASP A 163 28.67 -1.22 -23.36
CA ASP A 163 27.58 -1.72 -24.20
C ASP A 163 26.71 -2.75 -23.45
N GLU A 164 27.35 -3.69 -22.72
CA GLU A 164 26.64 -4.67 -21.89
C GLU A 164 25.86 -3.99 -20.76
N ARG A 165 26.46 -3.01 -20.10
CA ARG A 165 25.79 -2.22 -19.06
C ARG A 165 24.58 -1.48 -19.64
N ALA A 166 24.70 -0.86 -20.81
CA ALA A 166 23.59 -0.16 -21.45
C ALA A 166 22.42 -1.09 -21.82
N ILE A 167 22.72 -2.33 -22.24
CA ILE A 167 21.70 -3.36 -22.49
C ILE A 167 20.97 -3.71 -21.18
N VAL A 168 21.72 -3.99 -20.13
CA VAL A 168 21.18 -4.41 -18.84
C VAL A 168 20.37 -3.28 -18.17
N GLU A 169 20.84 -2.03 -18.24
CA GLU A 169 20.10 -0.85 -17.77
C GLU A 169 18.79 -0.64 -18.56
N ARG A 170 18.81 -0.90 -19.87
CA ARG A 170 17.59 -0.85 -20.70
C ARG A 170 16.59 -1.93 -20.28
N ASP A 171 17.05 -3.13 -19.97
CA ASP A 171 16.19 -4.21 -19.49
C ASP A 171 15.65 -3.93 -18.09
N LEU A 172 16.46 -3.32 -17.22
CA LEU A 172 16.01 -2.79 -15.92
C LEU A 172 14.88 -1.76 -16.10
N ALA A 173 15.03 -0.82 -17.04
CA ALA A 173 14.00 0.15 -17.36
C ALA A 173 12.71 -0.50 -17.90
N LYS A 174 12.82 -1.59 -18.68
CA LYS A 174 11.65 -2.37 -19.12
C LYS A 174 10.96 -3.08 -17.98
N LEU A 175 11.71 -3.65 -17.03
CA LEU A 175 11.14 -4.26 -15.82
C LEU A 175 10.44 -3.24 -14.95
N ASP A 176 11.01 -2.04 -14.78
CA ASP A 176 10.34 -0.94 -14.09
C ASP A 176 9.05 -0.53 -14.82
N GLY A 177 9.08 -0.49 -16.16
CA GLY A 177 7.88 -0.31 -16.97
C GLY A 177 6.85 -1.43 -16.80
N LEU A 178 7.29 -2.68 -16.66
CA LEU A 178 6.41 -3.83 -16.42
C LEU A 178 5.80 -3.76 -15.02
N ILE A 179 6.58 -3.47 -13.98
CA ILE A 179 6.07 -3.29 -12.60
C ILE A 179 4.97 -2.23 -12.60
N ARG A 180 5.20 -1.10 -13.27
CA ARG A 180 4.19 -0.05 -13.46
C ARG A 180 2.95 -0.52 -14.22
N LYS A 181 3.11 -1.31 -15.28
CA LYS A 181 1.97 -1.88 -16.03
C LYS A 181 1.21 -2.94 -15.23
N LEU A 182 1.89 -3.68 -14.38
CA LEU A 182 1.31 -4.67 -13.49
C LEU A 182 0.48 -4.03 -12.39
N ASP A 183 0.64 -2.73 -12.15
CA ASP A 183 -0.34 -1.99 -11.40
C ASP A 183 -1.71 -2.15 -12.08
N ASP A 184 -1.84 -2.10 -13.41
CA ASP A 184 -3.12 -2.23 -14.11
C ASP A 184 -3.67 -3.66 -14.30
N VAL A 185 -3.07 -4.71 -13.72
CA VAL A 185 -3.51 -6.12 -13.90
C VAL A 185 -4.37 -6.66 -12.74
N PRO A 186 -5.55 -7.29 -12.97
CA PRO A 186 -6.46 -7.69 -11.90
C PRO A 186 -5.84 -8.69 -10.90
N THR A 187 -5.90 -8.39 -9.61
CA THR A 187 -5.56 -9.34 -8.52
C THR A 187 -6.59 -10.47 -8.45
N LEU A 188 -6.31 -11.53 -7.68
CA LEU A 188 -7.24 -12.64 -7.41
C LEU A 188 -8.62 -12.20 -6.89
N TYR A 189 -8.72 -10.99 -6.32
CA TYR A 189 -9.97 -10.37 -5.87
C TYR A 189 -10.70 -9.58 -6.98
N GLY A 190 -10.27 -9.72 -8.25
CA GLY A 190 -10.86 -9.12 -9.44
C GLY A 190 -10.49 -7.65 -9.70
N ARG A 191 -9.74 -7.00 -8.81
CA ARG A 191 -9.35 -5.58 -8.91
C ARG A 191 -7.86 -5.45 -9.19
N THR A 192 -7.45 -4.62 -10.11
CA THR A 192 -6.02 -4.40 -10.44
C THR A 192 -5.30 -3.64 -9.34
N PRO A 193 -3.99 -3.78 -9.07
CA PRO A 193 -3.30 -2.93 -8.10
C PRO A 193 -3.42 -1.42 -8.35
N SER A 194 -3.63 -0.97 -9.58
CA SER A 194 -3.96 0.38 -10.04
C SER A 194 -5.42 0.68 -9.83
N GLN A 195 -6.32 -0.30 -9.86
CA GLN A 195 -7.72 -0.13 -9.44
C GLN A 195 -7.82 -0.23 -7.93
N ILE A 196 -6.92 -0.89 -7.23
CA ILE A 196 -6.82 -0.90 -5.78
C ILE A 196 -6.19 0.42 -5.38
N GLU A 197 -5.14 0.89 -6.06
CA GLU A 197 -4.54 2.21 -5.92
C GLU A 197 -5.43 3.31 -6.46
N ALA A 198 -6.32 3.08 -7.43
CA ALA A 198 -7.31 4.02 -7.93
C ALA A 198 -8.72 3.76 -7.37
N LYS A 199 -8.84 2.88 -6.37
CA LYS A 199 -9.95 2.66 -5.40
C LYS A 199 -9.55 2.86 -3.95
N LYS A 200 -8.29 3.17 -3.75
CA LYS A 200 -7.73 3.77 -2.56
C LYS A 200 -7.49 5.26 -2.99
N ASN A 201 -7.10 5.54 -4.26
CA ASN A 201 -7.31 6.82 -4.97
C ASN A 201 -8.67 6.83 -5.73
N ARG A 202 -9.62 5.91 -5.44
CA ARG A 202 -11.11 6.09 -5.45
C ARG A 202 -11.57 5.98 -3.98
#